data_AF-A0A2E3MCG3-F1
#
_entry.id   AF-A0A2E3MCG3-F1
#
_cell.length_a   1.000
_cell.length_b   1.000
_cell.length_c   1.000
_cell.angle_alpha   90.00
_cell.angle_beta   90.00
_cell.angle_gamma   90.00
#
_symmetry.space_group_name_H-M   'P 1'
#
loop_
_entity.id
_entity.type
_entity.pdbx_description
1 polymer ?
#
loop_
_entity_poly.entity_id
_entity_poly.type
_entity_poly.pdbx_seq_one_letter_code
_entity_poly.pdbx_strand_id
1 'polypeptide(L)'
;MDSMLEAAIWFWIPLCLVPIGIWFSVSGQAKSIGKIIAAIGLVLVMISSWTVPSSDSTAGGHLLLSISAPSLLLAYGVHGMIFGGNVPVGRLDSSARWSGSLAIFVSLLILCLMHWYSFTPLWRDGEVNPYWIVFWPTFLLFATSLCSVSAVALASYGENRLNESINLAVLSVFMAGIALSAMIFDGYMTTSDEFRDYLWLATADVFGTIVGMSLAIAAFAIVIWAYENSLPLPEISPPPTEEEIKHVVSLAKNHIGGEEE
;
A
#
# COMPACT_ATOMS: atom_id res chain seq x y z
N MET A 1 -10.96 12.37 -33.21
CA MET A 1 -11.33 13.39 -32.19
C MET A 1 -10.01 14.05 -31.78
N ASP A 2 -9.99 15.15 -31.02
CA ASP A 2 -8.69 15.68 -30.55
C ASP A 2 -8.01 14.59 -29.69
N SER A 3 -6.72 14.33 -29.93
CA SER A 3 -5.91 13.34 -29.19
C SER A 3 -6.00 13.53 -27.66
N MET A 4 -6.08 14.78 -27.21
CA MET A 4 -6.23 15.10 -25.79
C MET A 4 -7.63 14.73 -25.27
N LEU A 5 -8.67 14.94 -26.09
CA LEU A 5 -10.04 14.57 -25.74
C LEU A 5 -10.22 13.04 -25.73
N GLU A 6 -9.57 12.32 -26.64
CA GLU A 6 -9.52 10.86 -26.63
C GLU A 6 -8.86 10.34 -25.35
N ALA A 7 -7.69 10.87 -24.97
CA ALA A 7 -7.02 10.51 -23.72
C ALA A 7 -7.87 10.84 -22.47
N ALA A 8 -8.55 12.00 -22.47
CA ALA A 8 -9.43 12.39 -21.37
C ALA A 8 -10.55 11.36 -21.14
N ILE A 9 -11.20 10.92 -22.23
CA ILE A 9 -12.34 10.00 -22.16
C ILE A 9 -11.91 8.57 -21.85
N TRP A 10 -10.84 8.09 -22.49
CA TRP A 10 -10.48 6.67 -22.47
C TRP A 10 -9.40 6.31 -21.44
N PHE A 11 -8.71 7.28 -20.87
CA PHE A 11 -7.70 7.06 -19.82
C PHE A 11 -8.04 7.80 -18.54
N TRP A 12 -8.17 9.14 -18.58
CA TRP A 12 -8.29 9.95 -17.36
C TRP A 12 -9.62 9.76 -16.62
N ILE A 13 -10.75 9.73 -17.34
CA ILE A 13 -12.05 9.44 -16.71
C ILE A 13 -12.03 8.04 -16.07
N PRO A 14 -11.64 6.96 -16.78
CA PRO A 14 -11.48 5.63 -16.17
C PRO A 14 -10.55 5.60 -14.97
N LEU A 15 -9.43 6.32 -15.02
CA LEU A 15 -8.49 6.41 -13.90
C LEU A 15 -9.16 7.03 -12.66
N CYS A 16 -9.95 8.11 -12.82
CA CYS A 16 -10.71 8.73 -11.73
C CYS A 16 -11.82 7.83 -11.19
N LEU A 17 -12.39 6.95 -12.02
CA LEU A 17 -13.42 6.00 -11.57
C LEU A 17 -12.87 4.96 -10.58
N VAL A 18 -11.57 4.64 -10.63
CA VAL A 18 -10.94 3.66 -9.72
C VAL A 18 -11.08 4.07 -8.24
N PRO A 19 -10.54 5.22 -7.78
CA PRO A 19 -10.66 5.65 -6.39
C PRO A 19 -12.11 5.93 -5.99
N ILE A 20 -12.95 6.44 -6.89
CA ILE A 20 -14.38 6.67 -6.62
C ILE A 20 -15.10 5.35 -6.37
N GLY A 21 -14.85 4.33 -7.19
CA GLY A 21 -15.41 2.99 -7.04
C GLY A 21 -14.96 2.32 -5.74
N ILE A 22 -13.67 2.46 -5.38
CA ILE A 22 -13.13 1.99 -4.11
C ILE A 22 -13.82 2.68 -2.94
N TRP A 23 -13.97 4.01 -2.99
CA TRP A 23 -14.68 4.78 -1.97
C TRP A 23 -16.12 4.30 -1.77
N PHE A 24 -16.89 4.12 -2.85
CA PHE A 24 -18.25 3.56 -2.75
C PHE A 24 -18.29 2.14 -2.20
N SER A 25 -17.24 1.35 -2.44
CA SER A 25 -17.13 0.00 -1.89
C SER A 25 -16.87 0.00 -0.39
N VAL A 26 -15.93 0.85 0.06
CA VAL A 26 -15.47 0.94 1.46
C VAL A 26 -16.50 1.64 2.35
N SER A 27 -17.12 2.73 1.86
CA SER A 27 -18.14 3.50 2.59
C SER A 27 -19.45 2.74 2.82
N GLY A 28 -19.66 1.60 2.14
CA GLY A 28 -20.89 0.81 2.24
C GLY A 28 -22.10 1.40 1.50
N GLN A 29 -22.00 2.62 0.97
CA GLN A 29 -23.11 3.31 0.29
C GLN A 29 -23.60 2.56 -0.97
N ALA A 30 -22.67 2.00 -1.75
CA ALA A 30 -23.00 1.29 -2.99
C ALA A 30 -21.99 0.16 -3.23
N LYS A 31 -21.87 -0.77 -2.26
CA LYS A 31 -20.75 -1.72 -2.17
C LYS A 31 -20.46 -2.48 -3.48
N SER A 32 -21.49 -3.10 -4.07
CA SER A 32 -21.34 -3.90 -5.30
C SER A 32 -21.10 -3.03 -6.53
N ILE A 33 -21.80 -1.91 -6.65
CA ILE A 33 -21.65 -0.96 -7.75
C ILE A 33 -20.25 -0.34 -7.74
N GLY A 34 -19.74 0.06 -6.56
CA GLY A 34 -18.39 0.59 -6.39
C GLY A 34 -17.32 -0.39 -6.87
N LYS A 35 -17.46 -1.69 -6.57
CA LYS A 35 -16.55 -2.73 -7.08
C LYS A 35 -16.58 -2.81 -8.61
N ILE A 36 -17.76 -2.77 -9.21
CA ILE A 36 -17.92 -2.82 -10.67
C ILE A 36 -17.29 -1.58 -11.31
N ILE A 37 -17.56 -0.38 -10.76
CA ILE A 37 -16.97 0.88 -11.24
C ILE A 37 -15.44 0.83 -11.17
N ALA A 38 -14.88 0.41 -10.03
CA ALA A 38 -13.43 0.31 -9.87
C ALA A 38 -12.81 -0.71 -10.83
N ALA A 39 -13.45 -1.88 -11.00
CA ALA A 39 -12.97 -2.92 -11.90
C ALA A 39 -13.01 -2.47 -13.36
N ILE A 40 -14.11 -1.86 -13.81
CA ILE A 40 -14.24 -1.33 -15.18
C ILE A 40 -13.21 -0.22 -15.41
N GLY A 41 -13.09 0.73 -14.47
CA GLY A 41 -12.10 1.80 -14.55
C GLY A 41 -10.68 1.26 -14.69
N LEU A 42 -10.31 0.27 -13.86
CA LEU A 42 -8.99 -0.35 -13.89
C LEU A 42 -8.74 -1.08 -15.22
N VAL A 43 -9.70 -1.88 -15.70
CA VAL A 43 -9.59 -2.59 -16.98
C VAL A 43 -9.41 -1.61 -18.13
N LEU A 44 -10.21 -0.54 -18.19
CA LEU A 44 -10.11 0.49 -19.22
C LEU A 44 -8.74 1.20 -19.20
N VAL A 45 -8.19 1.48 -18.02
CA VAL A 45 -6.82 2.02 -17.89
C VAL A 45 -5.78 1.02 -18.40
N MET A 46 -5.89 -0.26 -18.04
CA MET A 46 -4.92 -1.30 -18.45
C MET A 46 -4.92 -1.54 -19.96
N ILE A 47 -6.08 -1.44 -20.62
CA ILE A 47 -6.18 -1.60 -22.09
C ILE A 47 -5.95 -0.29 -22.86
N SER A 48 -5.62 0.80 -22.17
CA SER A 48 -5.57 2.14 -22.77
C SER A 48 -4.56 2.28 -23.90
N SER A 49 -3.47 1.49 -23.89
CA SER A 49 -2.49 1.47 -24.99
C SER A 49 -3.07 0.97 -26.31
N TRP A 50 -4.19 0.25 -26.28
CA TRP A 50 -4.91 -0.14 -27.50
C TRP A 50 -6.00 0.85 -27.89
N THR A 51 -6.59 1.58 -26.94
CA THR A 51 -7.71 2.50 -27.22
C THR A 51 -7.24 3.90 -27.61
N VAL A 52 -6.15 4.39 -27.02
CA VAL A 52 -5.54 5.70 -27.35
C VAL A 52 -4.02 5.58 -27.51
N PRO A 53 -3.53 4.80 -28.49
CA PRO A 53 -2.12 4.48 -28.65
C PRO A 53 -1.22 5.70 -28.88
N SER A 54 -1.78 6.83 -29.31
CA SER A 54 -1.06 8.09 -29.55
C SER A 54 -0.81 8.91 -28.28
N SER A 55 -1.50 8.64 -27.18
CA SER A 55 -1.36 9.40 -25.94
C SER A 55 -0.27 8.82 -25.04
N ASP A 56 0.63 9.67 -24.54
CA ASP A 56 1.72 9.26 -23.65
C ASP A 56 1.24 8.82 -22.26
N SER A 57 0.04 9.24 -21.85
CA SER A 57 -0.59 8.77 -20.61
C SER A 57 -0.82 7.26 -20.62
N THR A 58 -1.00 6.66 -21.80
CA THR A 58 -1.27 5.22 -21.93
C THR A 58 -0.06 4.33 -21.66
N ALA A 59 1.16 4.88 -21.62
CA ALA A 59 2.34 4.14 -21.19
C ALA A 59 2.17 3.62 -19.75
N GLY A 60 1.49 4.37 -18.87
CA GLY A 60 1.19 3.94 -17.50
C GLY A 60 0.21 2.76 -17.48
N GLY A 61 -0.84 2.81 -18.29
CA GLY A 61 -1.79 1.70 -18.47
C GLY A 61 -1.13 0.43 -19.01
N HIS A 62 -0.28 0.59 -20.03
CA HIS A 62 0.54 -0.48 -20.60
C HIS A 62 1.44 -1.12 -19.54
N LEU A 63 2.11 -0.31 -18.71
CA LEU A 63 2.95 -0.83 -17.63
C LEU A 63 2.13 -1.62 -16.62
N LEU A 64 1.01 -1.06 -16.14
CA LEU A 64 0.12 -1.70 -15.18
C LEU A 64 -0.34 -3.07 -15.67
N LEU A 65 -0.70 -3.17 -16.95
CA LEU A 65 -1.04 -4.44 -17.57
C LEU A 65 0.16 -5.41 -17.58
N SER A 66 1.33 -4.92 -18.01
CA SER A 66 2.56 -5.73 -18.12
C SER A 66 2.98 -6.35 -16.79
N ILE A 67 2.88 -5.60 -15.69
CA ILE A 67 3.28 -6.05 -14.35
C ILE A 67 2.13 -6.71 -13.57
N SER A 68 0.90 -6.73 -14.09
CA SER A 68 -0.28 -7.17 -13.34
C SER A 68 -0.17 -8.62 -12.86
N ALA A 69 0.21 -9.55 -13.74
CA ALA A 69 0.36 -10.96 -13.41
C ALA A 69 1.40 -11.22 -12.32
N PRO A 70 2.67 -10.77 -12.44
CA PRO A 70 3.64 -10.96 -11.36
C PRO A 70 3.23 -10.21 -10.08
N SER A 71 2.62 -9.03 -10.17
CA SER A 71 2.19 -8.27 -8.98
C SER A 71 1.08 -8.97 -8.21
N LEU A 72 0.06 -9.50 -8.90
CA LEU A 72 -1.01 -10.27 -8.27
C LEU A 72 -0.49 -11.58 -7.67
N LEU A 73 0.45 -12.25 -8.36
CA LEU A 73 1.09 -13.46 -7.85
C LEU A 73 1.93 -13.16 -6.60
N LEU A 74 2.63 -12.02 -6.56
CA LEU A 74 3.37 -11.58 -5.38
C LEU A 74 2.43 -11.27 -4.22
N ALA A 75 1.32 -10.56 -4.47
CA ALA A 75 0.33 -10.24 -3.46
C ALA A 75 -0.29 -11.51 -2.85
N TYR A 76 -0.67 -12.48 -3.69
CA TYR A 76 -1.08 -13.80 -3.24
C TYR A 76 0.03 -14.50 -2.44
N GLY A 77 1.27 -14.43 -2.92
CA GLY A 77 2.42 -15.04 -2.29
C GLY A 77 2.71 -14.53 -0.88
N VAL A 78 2.77 -13.21 -0.73
CA VAL A 78 2.95 -12.53 0.56
C VAL A 78 1.78 -12.84 1.50
N HIS A 79 0.55 -12.81 0.99
CA HIS A 79 -0.64 -13.15 1.78
C HIS A 79 -0.58 -14.60 2.30
N GLY A 80 -0.31 -15.57 1.42
CA GLY A 80 -0.18 -16.98 1.80
C GLY A 80 0.97 -17.23 2.79
N MET A 81 2.12 -16.60 2.56
CA MET A 81 3.30 -16.73 3.42
C MET A 81 3.06 -16.19 4.85
N ILE A 82 2.37 -15.04 4.98
CA ILE A 82 2.10 -14.40 6.28
C ILE A 82 0.93 -15.07 7.01
N PHE A 83 -0.16 -15.39 6.29
CA PHE A 83 -1.43 -15.82 6.89
C PHE A 83 -1.64 -17.34 6.92
N GLY A 84 -0.83 -18.13 6.20
CA GLY A 84 -0.76 -19.60 6.38
C GLY A 84 0.00 -20.05 7.64
N GLY A 85 0.64 -19.09 8.31
CA GLY A 85 1.41 -19.27 9.53
C GLY A 85 0.58 -19.28 10.81
N ASN A 86 1.24 -19.00 11.94
CA ASN A 86 0.55 -18.85 13.23
C ASN A 86 -0.16 -17.48 13.29
N VAL A 87 -1.45 -17.47 12.94
CA VAL A 87 -2.32 -16.29 13.04
C VAL A 87 -3.51 -16.64 13.96
N PRO A 88 -3.83 -15.79 14.96
CA PRO A 88 -4.86 -16.09 15.95
C PRO A 88 -6.28 -16.16 15.37
N VAL A 89 -6.57 -15.43 14.28
CA VAL A 89 -7.89 -15.41 13.62
C VAL A 89 -7.71 -15.41 12.10
N GLY A 90 -8.51 -16.22 11.39
CA GLY A 90 -8.51 -16.22 9.92
C GLY A 90 -7.27 -16.86 9.29
N ARG A 91 -6.64 -17.82 10.00
CA ARG A 91 -5.50 -18.59 9.49
C ARG A 91 -5.87 -19.35 8.20
N LEU A 92 -5.03 -19.24 7.19
CA LEU A 92 -5.12 -20.06 5.98
C LEU A 92 -4.59 -21.47 6.24
N ASP A 93 -4.98 -22.42 5.40
CA ASP A 93 -4.44 -23.77 5.47
C ASP A 93 -2.90 -23.76 5.35
N SER A 94 -2.24 -24.69 6.03
CA SER A 94 -0.77 -24.78 6.11
C SER A 94 -0.10 -24.90 4.73
N SER A 95 -0.80 -25.50 3.76
CA SER A 95 -0.39 -25.58 2.36
C SER A 95 -0.21 -24.20 1.71
N ALA A 96 -0.99 -23.19 2.14
CA ALA A 96 -0.93 -21.82 1.63
C ALA A 96 0.41 -21.14 1.93
N ARG A 97 1.14 -21.60 2.96
CA ARG A 97 2.48 -21.08 3.27
C ARG A 97 3.49 -21.46 2.19
N TRP A 98 3.43 -22.72 1.74
CA TRP A 98 4.35 -23.23 0.73
C TRP A 98 3.99 -22.71 -0.66
N SER A 99 2.70 -22.75 -1.04
CA SER A 99 2.25 -22.17 -2.30
C SER A 99 2.54 -20.66 -2.35
N GLY A 100 2.39 -19.96 -1.22
CA GLY A 100 2.70 -18.54 -1.10
C GLY A 100 4.19 -18.25 -1.31
N SER A 101 5.07 -19.02 -0.68
CA SER A 101 6.53 -18.88 -0.85
C SER A 101 6.96 -19.14 -2.30
N LEU A 102 6.40 -20.17 -2.94
CA LEU A 102 6.64 -20.45 -4.36
C LEU A 102 6.14 -19.32 -5.26
N ALA A 103 4.96 -18.78 -4.98
CA ALA A 103 4.39 -17.66 -5.72
C ALA A 103 5.26 -16.39 -5.63
N ILE A 104 5.82 -16.09 -4.44
CA ILE A 104 6.80 -15.00 -4.28
C ILE A 104 8.01 -15.23 -5.17
N PHE A 105 8.60 -16.43 -5.10
CA PHE A 105 9.80 -16.76 -5.89
C PHE A 105 9.54 -16.62 -7.39
N VAL A 106 8.44 -17.20 -7.89
CA VAL A 106 8.08 -17.14 -9.32
C VAL A 106 7.79 -15.70 -9.75
N SER A 107 7.08 -14.92 -8.93
CA SER A 107 6.81 -13.52 -9.22
C SER A 107 8.11 -12.70 -9.33
N LEU A 108 9.01 -12.84 -8.36
CA LEU A 108 10.28 -12.13 -8.37
C LEU A 108 11.15 -12.56 -9.55
N LEU A 109 11.16 -13.85 -9.88
CA LEU A 109 11.86 -14.35 -11.06
C LEU A 109 11.33 -13.68 -12.34
N ILE A 110 10.01 -13.58 -12.50
CA ILE A 110 9.41 -12.90 -13.66
C ILE A 110 9.84 -11.43 -13.69
N LEU A 111 9.74 -10.71 -12.57
CA LEU A 111 10.16 -9.30 -12.51
C LEU A 111 11.66 -9.12 -12.80
N CYS A 112 12.50 -10.04 -12.34
CA CYS A 112 13.92 -10.06 -12.67
C CYS A 112 14.15 -10.32 -14.17
N LEU A 113 13.40 -11.26 -14.78
CA LEU A 113 13.46 -11.49 -16.22
C LEU A 113 12.97 -10.27 -17.02
N MET A 114 12.03 -9.50 -16.49
CA MET A 114 11.62 -8.22 -17.10
C MET A 114 12.75 -7.17 -17.06
N HIS A 115 13.68 -7.25 -16.10
CA HIS A 115 14.82 -6.34 -16.03
C HIS A 115 16.05 -6.82 -16.82
N TRP A 116 16.45 -8.09 -16.63
CA TRP A 116 17.70 -8.66 -17.18
C TRP A 116 17.51 -9.54 -18.42
N TYR A 117 16.29 -9.71 -18.92
CA TYR A 117 16.02 -10.52 -20.10
C TYR A 117 15.02 -9.85 -21.06
N SER A 118 14.67 -10.54 -22.14
CA SER A 118 13.82 -10.04 -23.22
C SER A 118 12.37 -9.74 -22.85
N PHE A 119 12.00 -9.80 -21.56
CA PHE A 119 10.64 -9.55 -21.08
C PHE A 119 10.43 -8.10 -20.62
N THR A 120 11.43 -7.23 -20.82
CA THR A 120 11.29 -5.80 -20.52
C THR A 120 10.04 -5.23 -21.19
N PRO A 121 9.17 -4.49 -20.45
CA PRO A 121 7.99 -3.87 -21.04
C PRO A 121 8.40 -2.89 -22.13
N LEU A 122 8.22 -3.28 -23.39
CA LEU A 122 8.43 -2.40 -24.54
C LEU A 122 7.13 -1.69 -24.87
N TRP A 123 7.21 -0.37 -24.94
CA TRP A 123 6.14 0.49 -25.39
C TRP A 123 6.45 0.96 -26.82
N ARG A 124 5.70 1.96 -27.32
CA ARG A 124 5.70 2.44 -28.71
C ARG A 124 7.07 2.34 -29.41
N ASP A 125 7.06 1.83 -30.65
CA ASP A 125 8.24 1.70 -31.52
C ASP A 125 9.37 0.81 -30.96
N GLY A 126 9.07 -0.05 -29.97
CA GLY A 126 10.04 -0.97 -29.39
C GLY A 126 10.91 -0.33 -28.31
N GLU A 127 10.62 0.91 -27.92
CA GLU A 127 11.29 1.61 -26.83
C GLU A 127 10.86 1.06 -25.47
N VAL A 128 11.73 1.16 -24.46
CA VAL A 128 11.39 0.76 -23.10
C VAL A 128 10.25 1.65 -22.58
N ASN A 129 9.27 1.05 -21.91
CA ASN A 129 8.21 1.81 -21.25
C ASN A 129 8.84 2.80 -20.24
N PRO A 130 8.61 4.12 -20.36
CA PRO A 130 9.29 5.13 -19.54
C PRO A 130 9.00 4.98 -18.04
N TYR A 131 7.87 4.37 -17.68
CA TYR A 131 7.52 4.14 -16.29
C TYR A 131 8.19 2.89 -15.69
N TRP A 132 8.77 2.00 -16.50
CA TRP A 132 9.43 0.78 -16.00
C TRP A 132 10.63 1.13 -15.13
N ILE A 133 11.50 2.02 -15.61
CA ILE A 133 12.72 2.44 -14.90
C ILE A 133 12.41 3.30 -13.67
N VAL A 134 11.22 3.90 -13.59
CA VAL A 134 10.73 4.57 -12.38
C VAL A 134 10.18 3.53 -11.40
N PHE A 135 9.32 2.64 -11.89
CA PHE A 135 8.62 1.64 -11.08
C PHE A 135 9.59 0.68 -10.39
N TRP A 136 10.50 0.07 -11.14
CA TRP A 136 11.30 -1.05 -10.64
C TRP A 136 12.20 -0.69 -9.43
N PRO A 137 13.06 0.35 -9.48
CA PRO A 137 13.84 0.76 -8.32
C PRO A 137 12.96 1.24 -7.16
N THR A 138 11.89 2.00 -7.45
CA THR A 138 10.95 2.46 -6.42
C THR A 138 10.29 1.29 -5.71
N PHE A 139 9.82 0.30 -6.46
CA PHE A 139 9.19 -0.90 -5.96
C PHE A 139 10.14 -1.69 -5.06
N LEU A 140 11.38 -1.93 -5.50
CA LEU A 140 12.37 -2.66 -4.71
C LEU A 140 12.70 -1.93 -3.41
N LEU A 141 12.87 -0.61 -3.45
CA LEU A 141 13.14 0.21 -2.27
C LEU A 141 11.97 0.18 -1.27
N PHE A 142 10.74 0.39 -1.76
CA PHE A 142 9.54 0.35 -0.93
C PHE A 142 9.28 -1.05 -0.37
N ALA A 143 9.40 -2.10 -1.19
CA ALA A 143 9.20 -3.48 -0.77
C ALA A 143 10.22 -3.91 0.28
N THR A 144 11.50 -3.54 0.10
CA THR A 144 12.57 -3.78 1.09
C THR A 144 12.19 -3.16 2.42
N SER A 145 11.81 -1.88 2.42
CA SER A 145 11.48 -1.11 3.62
C SER A 145 10.22 -1.64 4.30
N LEU A 146 9.14 -1.88 3.54
CA LEU A 146 7.89 -2.41 4.07
C LEU A 146 8.06 -3.82 4.65
N CYS A 147 8.82 -4.70 4.00
CA CYS A 147 9.09 -6.03 4.53
C CYS A 147 9.91 -5.96 5.81
N SER A 148 10.91 -5.08 5.88
CA SER A 148 11.74 -4.88 7.08
C SER A 148 10.92 -4.37 8.27
N VAL A 149 10.15 -3.29 8.07
CA VAL A 149 9.28 -2.73 9.12
C VAL A 149 8.22 -3.75 9.55
N SER A 150 7.62 -4.48 8.61
CA SER A 150 6.63 -5.51 8.92
C SER A 150 7.25 -6.69 9.69
N ALA A 151 8.48 -7.09 9.36
CA ALA A 151 9.21 -8.11 10.09
C ALA A 151 9.44 -7.70 11.54
N VAL A 152 9.91 -6.47 11.78
CA VAL A 152 10.09 -5.91 13.12
C VAL A 152 8.76 -5.84 13.87
N ALA A 153 7.69 -5.37 13.22
CA ALA A 153 6.37 -5.30 13.84
C ALA A 153 5.85 -6.69 14.26
N LEU A 154 6.03 -7.72 13.43
CA LEU A 154 5.66 -9.10 13.78
C LEU A 154 6.51 -9.67 14.91
N ALA A 155 7.80 -9.35 14.97
CA ALA A 155 8.67 -9.81 16.06
C ALA A 155 8.34 -9.12 17.40
N SER A 156 8.01 -7.83 17.36
CA SER A 156 7.77 -7.02 18.56
C SER A 156 6.36 -7.17 19.13
N TYR A 157 5.34 -7.23 18.27
CA TYR A 157 3.92 -7.22 18.67
C TYR A 157 3.19 -8.53 18.35
N GLY A 158 3.79 -9.42 17.55
CA GLY A 158 3.15 -10.66 17.14
C GLY A 158 3.44 -11.81 18.10
N GLU A 159 2.43 -12.26 18.84
CA GLU A 159 2.53 -13.46 19.66
C GLU A 159 2.77 -14.71 18.79
N ASN A 160 3.88 -15.42 19.03
CA ASN A 160 4.26 -16.64 18.30
C ASN A 160 4.40 -16.47 16.77
N ARG A 161 4.79 -15.28 16.30
CA ARG A 161 4.94 -14.95 14.85
C ARG A 161 6.38 -14.77 14.37
N LEU A 162 7.36 -15.32 15.09
CA LEU A 162 8.78 -15.16 14.78
C LEU A 162 9.15 -15.75 13.41
N ASN A 163 8.55 -16.87 13.02
CA ASN A 163 8.83 -17.48 11.72
C ASN A 163 8.35 -16.60 10.56
N GLU A 164 7.17 -16.01 10.67
CA GLU A 164 6.62 -15.08 9.68
C GLU A 164 7.44 -13.80 9.62
N SER A 165 7.92 -13.31 10.77
CA SER A 165 8.88 -12.19 10.85
C SER A 165 10.18 -12.52 10.10
N ILE A 166 10.78 -13.68 10.35
CA ILE A 166 12.02 -14.12 9.66
C ILE A 166 11.79 -14.21 8.16
N ASN A 167 10.66 -14.76 7.70
CA ASN A 167 10.34 -14.84 6.28
C ASN A 167 10.26 -13.45 5.62
N LEU A 168 9.67 -12.46 6.30
CA LEU A 168 9.64 -11.09 5.80
C LEU A 168 11.01 -10.41 5.82
N ALA A 169 11.83 -10.66 6.83
CA ALA A 169 13.20 -10.18 6.88
C ALA A 169 14.04 -10.77 5.73
N VAL A 170 13.91 -12.07 5.47
CA VAL A 170 14.56 -12.74 4.33
C VAL A 170 14.09 -12.12 3.02
N LEU A 171 12.78 -11.92 2.84
CA LEU A 171 12.24 -11.28 1.64
C LEU A 171 12.78 -9.85 1.45
N SER A 172 12.90 -9.07 2.53
CA SER A 172 13.52 -7.74 2.52
C SER A 172 14.97 -7.80 2.02
N VAL A 173 15.78 -8.73 2.55
CA VAL A 173 17.17 -8.95 2.12
C VAL A 173 17.23 -9.36 0.64
N PHE A 174 16.32 -10.21 0.17
CA PHE A 174 16.24 -10.58 -1.24
C PHE A 174 15.94 -9.37 -2.14
N MET A 175 14.94 -8.55 -1.78
CA MET A 175 14.61 -7.33 -2.53
C MET A 175 15.79 -6.34 -2.58
N ALA A 176 16.48 -6.16 -1.45
CA ALA A 176 17.69 -5.35 -1.39
C ALA A 176 18.81 -5.93 -2.25
N GLY A 177 19.02 -7.25 -2.24
CA GLY A 177 20.00 -7.94 -3.07
C GLY A 177 19.73 -7.77 -4.56
N ILE A 178 18.46 -7.81 -4.98
CA ILE A 178 18.05 -7.53 -6.36
C ILE A 178 18.35 -6.07 -6.73
N ALA A 179 18.00 -5.11 -5.86
CA ALA A 179 18.29 -3.70 -6.09
C ALA A 179 19.79 -3.42 -6.24
N LEU A 180 20.61 -3.97 -5.33
CA LEU A 180 22.07 -3.85 -5.40
C LEU A 180 22.63 -4.49 -6.66
N SER A 181 22.08 -5.63 -7.09
CA SER A 181 22.48 -6.27 -8.34
C SER A 181 22.18 -5.38 -9.55
N ALA A 182 21.01 -4.74 -9.59
CA ALA A 182 20.62 -3.82 -10.67
C ALA A 182 21.44 -2.52 -10.69
N MET A 183 22.02 -2.11 -9.56
CA MET A 183 22.96 -0.99 -9.50
C MET A 183 24.36 -1.32 -10.06
N ILE A 184 24.71 -2.61 -10.16
CA ILE A 184 26.05 -3.08 -10.54
C ILE A 184 26.07 -3.65 -11.95
N PHE A 185 25.00 -4.35 -12.35
CA PHE A 185 24.91 -5.04 -13.62
C PHE A 185 23.83 -4.39 -14.49
N ASP A 186 24.18 -4.11 -15.74
CA ASP A 186 23.22 -3.64 -16.73
C ASP A 186 22.09 -4.64 -16.94
N GLY A 187 20.88 -4.12 -17.13
CA GLY A 187 19.72 -4.87 -17.58
C GLY A 187 19.78 -5.17 -19.07
N TYR A 188 18.73 -5.80 -19.59
CA TYR A 188 18.65 -6.14 -21.01
C TYR A 188 18.51 -4.90 -21.91
N MET A 189 17.70 -3.92 -21.48
CA MET A 189 17.42 -2.68 -22.23
C MET A 189 17.65 -1.40 -21.40
N THR A 190 18.11 -1.53 -20.16
CA THR A 190 18.32 -0.41 -19.22
C THR A 190 19.68 -0.54 -18.57
N THR A 191 20.42 0.55 -18.45
CA THR A 191 21.76 0.53 -17.85
C THR A 191 21.71 0.59 -16.33
N SER A 192 22.78 0.10 -15.69
CA SER A 192 22.97 0.23 -14.24
C SER A 192 23.10 1.69 -13.80
N ASP A 193 23.68 2.55 -14.64
CA ASP A 193 23.75 4.00 -14.42
C ASP A 193 22.36 4.62 -14.30
N GLU A 194 21.48 4.39 -15.27
CA GLU A 194 20.08 4.84 -15.24
C GLU A 194 19.33 4.30 -14.02
N PHE A 195 19.53 3.02 -13.68
CA PHE A 195 18.88 2.42 -12.53
C PHE A 195 19.29 3.11 -11.22
N ARG A 196 20.58 3.46 -11.05
CA ARG A 196 21.07 4.18 -9.87
C ARG A 196 20.47 5.57 -9.76
N ASP A 197 20.37 6.29 -10.87
CA ASP A 197 19.78 7.64 -10.89
C ASP A 197 18.32 7.60 -10.43
N TYR A 198 17.53 6.69 -10.98
CA TYR A 198 16.13 6.52 -10.57
C TYR A 198 15.98 5.97 -9.15
N LEU A 199 16.89 5.13 -8.67
CA LEU A 199 16.89 4.68 -7.28
C LEU A 199 17.14 5.83 -6.29
N TRP A 200 18.05 6.74 -6.63
CA TRP A 200 18.30 7.94 -5.81
C TRP A 200 17.14 8.91 -5.85
N LEU A 201 16.52 9.12 -7.02
CA LEU A 201 15.29 9.90 -7.14
C LEU A 201 14.16 9.30 -6.29
N ALA A 202 13.93 7.98 -6.39
CA ALA A 202 12.95 7.29 -5.57
C ALA A 202 13.24 7.45 -4.08
N THR A 203 14.51 7.35 -3.68
CA THR A 203 14.93 7.56 -2.28
C THR A 203 14.62 8.98 -1.82
N ALA A 204 14.91 9.99 -2.65
CA ALA A 204 14.59 11.38 -2.35
C ALA A 204 13.08 11.61 -2.24
N ASP A 205 12.28 11.02 -3.12
CA ASP A 205 10.81 11.11 -3.09
C ASP A 205 10.23 10.48 -1.82
N VAL A 206 10.69 9.27 -1.44
CA VAL A 206 10.25 8.61 -0.20
C VAL A 206 10.64 9.44 1.02
N PHE A 207 11.89 9.88 1.09
CA PHE A 207 12.39 10.68 2.21
C PHE A 207 11.64 12.01 2.31
N GLY A 208 11.49 12.73 1.20
CA GLY A 208 10.76 13.98 1.12
C GLY A 208 9.30 13.84 1.54
N THR A 209 8.64 12.75 1.14
CA THR A 209 7.26 12.44 1.52
C THR A 209 7.15 12.20 3.03
N ILE A 210 8.04 11.39 3.61
CA ILE A 210 8.04 11.11 5.06
C ILE A 210 8.29 12.39 5.86
N VAL A 211 9.32 13.15 5.51
CA VAL A 211 9.64 14.43 6.18
C VAL A 211 8.49 15.41 6.05
N GLY A 212 7.91 15.55 4.86
CA GLY A 212 6.77 16.42 4.62
C GLY A 212 5.55 16.04 5.47
N MET A 213 5.21 14.75 5.54
CA MET A 213 4.13 14.26 6.40
C MET A 213 4.42 14.52 7.88
N SER A 214 5.64 14.25 8.35
CA SER A 214 6.03 14.52 9.75
C SER A 214 5.94 16.01 10.10
N LEU A 215 6.41 16.89 9.22
CA LEU A 215 6.32 18.34 9.41
C LEU A 215 4.87 18.82 9.41
N ALA A 216 4.02 18.28 8.55
CA ALA A 216 2.60 18.60 8.53
C ALA A 216 1.92 18.20 9.86
N ILE A 217 2.17 16.98 10.36
CA ILE A 217 1.65 16.52 11.66
C ILE A 217 2.16 17.42 12.78
N ALA A 218 3.46 17.75 12.79
CA ALA A 218 4.04 18.62 13.80
C ALA A 218 3.41 20.03 13.78
N ALA A 219 3.18 20.60 12.60
CA ALA A 219 2.51 21.90 12.47
C ALA A 219 1.09 21.86 13.05
N PHE A 220 0.30 20.83 12.73
CA PHE A 220 -1.03 20.65 13.33
C PHE A 220 -0.97 20.49 14.85
N ALA A 221 -0.04 19.68 15.36
CA ALA A 221 0.13 19.47 16.79
C ALA A 221 0.50 20.78 17.52
N ILE A 222 1.39 21.59 16.94
CA ILE A 222 1.77 22.90 17.49
C ILE A 222 0.56 23.85 17.53
N VAL A 223 -0.24 23.88 16.46
CA VAL A 223 -1.44 24.74 16.40
C VAL A 223 -2.46 24.32 17.47
N ILE A 224 -2.74 23.03 17.60
CA ILE A 224 -3.64 22.49 18.63
C ILE A 224 -3.11 22.85 20.03
N TRP A 225 -1.83 22.56 20.29
CA TRP A 225 -1.20 22.85 21.57
C TRP A 225 -1.25 24.34 21.92
N ALA A 226 -0.92 25.22 20.97
CA ALA A 226 -0.96 26.66 21.17
C ALA A 226 -2.38 27.17 21.45
N TYR A 227 -3.38 26.60 20.76
CA TYR A 227 -4.78 26.90 20.99
C TYR A 227 -5.26 26.42 22.36
N GLU A 228 -5.04 25.15 22.72
CA GLU A 228 -5.43 24.59 24.01
C GLU A 228 -4.79 25.34 25.18
N ASN A 229 -3.51 25.69 25.06
CA ASN A 229 -2.79 26.44 26.08
C ASN A 229 -3.30 27.90 26.23
N SER A 230 -4.04 28.41 25.25
CA SER A 230 -4.67 29.74 25.30
C SER A 230 -6.08 29.74 25.91
N LEU A 231 -6.69 28.57 26.10
CA LEU A 231 -8.02 28.46 26.68
C LEU A 231 -7.98 28.72 28.20
N PRO A 232 -9.02 29.39 28.76
CA PRO A 232 -9.15 29.52 30.20
C PRO A 232 -9.30 28.14 30.84
N LEU A 233 -8.83 28.03 32.09
CA LEU A 233 -9.04 26.80 32.88
C LEU A 233 -10.53 26.47 32.90
N PRO A 234 -10.91 25.20 32.71
CA PRO A 234 -12.31 24.80 32.80
C PRO A 234 -12.86 25.16 34.17
N GLU A 235 -14.09 25.66 34.20
CA GLU A 235 -14.77 25.93 35.46
C GLU A 235 -14.83 24.65 36.28
N ILE A 236 -14.35 24.73 37.53
CA ILE A 236 -14.46 23.64 38.47
C ILE A 236 -15.95 23.47 38.73
N SER A 237 -16.48 22.29 38.36
CA SER A 237 -17.87 21.96 38.65
C SER A 237 -18.13 22.19 40.14
N PRO A 238 -19.22 22.88 40.50
CA PRO A 238 -19.56 23.07 41.90
C PRO A 238 -19.65 21.70 42.60
N PRO A 239 -19.40 21.64 43.92
CA PRO A 239 -19.58 20.42 44.66
C PRO A 239 -21.01 19.87 44.44
N PRO A 240 -21.19 18.55 44.41
CA PRO A 240 -22.49 17.95 44.13
C PRO A 240 -23.55 18.51 45.07
N THR A 241 -24.69 18.87 44.52
CA THR A 241 -25.84 19.33 45.30
C THR A 241 -26.39 18.19 46.16
N GLU A 242 -27.11 18.51 47.24
CA GLU A 242 -27.75 17.47 48.06
C GLU A 242 -28.69 16.57 47.25
N GLU A 243 -29.32 17.08 46.20
CA GLU A 243 -30.19 16.31 45.31
C GLU A 243 -29.40 15.32 44.45
N GLU A 244 -28.27 15.74 43.89
CA GLU A 244 -27.36 14.85 43.16
C GLU A 244 -26.74 13.80 44.08
N ILE A 245 -26.36 14.18 45.31
CA ILE A 245 -25.88 13.22 46.32
C ILE A 245 -26.98 12.20 46.63
N LYS A 246 -28.22 12.64 46.86
CA LYS A 246 -29.36 11.74 47.09
C LYS A 246 -29.62 10.83 45.89
N HIS A 247 -29.51 11.35 44.68
CA HIS A 247 -29.68 10.58 43.45
C HIS A 247 -28.59 9.51 43.30
N VAL A 248 -27.31 9.88 43.49
CA VAL A 248 -26.18 8.94 43.45
C VAL A 248 -26.28 7.91 44.57
N VAL A 249 -26.67 8.31 45.78
CA VAL A 249 -26.92 7.39 46.89
C VAL A 249 -28.10 6.45 46.60
N SER A 250 -29.16 6.90 45.91
CA SER A 250 -30.26 6.03 45.50
C SER A 250 -29.84 5.02 44.43
N LEU A 251 -29.03 5.45 43.45
CA LEU A 251 -28.45 4.56 42.44
C LEU A 251 -27.52 3.54 43.09
N ALA A 252 -26.65 3.98 44.00
CA ALA A 252 -25.76 3.11 44.74
C ALA A 252 -26.54 2.10 45.59
N LYS A 253 -27.57 2.52 46.33
CA LYS A 253 -28.42 1.60 47.10
C LYS A 253 -29.15 0.59 46.21
N ASN A 254 -29.63 1.01 45.04
CA ASN A 254 -30.30 0.13 44.08
C ASN A 254 -29.36 -0.90 43.43
N HIS A 255 -28.03 -0.67 43.42
CA HIS A 255 -27.05 -1.58 42.80
C HIS A 255 -26.13 -2.28 43.82
N ILE A 256 -26.03 -1.79 45.06
CA ILE A 256 -25.23 -2.40 46.14
C ILE A 256 -26.05 -3.44 46.91
N GLY A 257 -27.38 -3.35 46.87
CA GLY A 257 -28.27 -4.43 47.29
C GLY A 257 -28.48 -5.44 46.17
N GLY A 258 -27.46 -6.23 45.87
CA GLY A 258 -27.67 -7.46 45.10
C GLY A 258 -28.46 -8.45 45.96
N GLU A 259 -29.78 -8.38 45.92
CA GLU A 259 -30.70 -9.44 46.36
C GLU A 259 -32.13 -9.11 45.87
N GLU A 260 -32.45 -9.57 44.65
CA GLU A 260 -33.71 -10.22 44.24
C GLU A 260 -33.71 -10.44 42.71
N GLU A 261 -32.90 -11.41 42.25
CA GLU A 261 -33.28 -12.37 41.21
C GLU A 261 -33.10 -13.78 41.78
#